data_AF-A0A354TLR9-F1
#
_entry.id   AF-A0A354TLR9-F1
#
_cell.length_a   1.000
_cell.length_b   1.000
_cell.length_c   1.000
_cell.angle_alpha   90.00
_cell.angle_beta   90.00
_cell.angle_gamma   90.00
#
_symmetry.space_group_name_H-M   'P 1'
#
loop_
_entity.id
_entity.type
_entity.pdbx_description
1 polymer ?
#
loop_
_entity_poly.entity_id
_entity_poly.type
_entity_poly.pdbx_seq_one_letter_code
_entity_poly.pdbx_strand_id
1 'polypeptide(L)'
;PSPMAQTFREAAARYHNIAIENIIPTNGGDELLRLVLTTFVEAGEVVAVTKPSYSLYPVLVDIQASRLHEIPLQDNWDMPVDFIAQLNASGAKLCIL
;
A
#
# COMPACT_ATOMS: atom_id res chain seq x y z
N PRO A 1 -27.89 5.36 -3.53
CA PRO A 1 -26.58 6.04 -3.29
C PRO A 1 -25.88 6.32 -4.63
N SER A 2 -25.07 7.38 -4.73
CA SER A 2 -24.22 7.59 -5.91
C SER A 2 -23.16 6.47 -5.95
N PRO A 3 -22.98 5.74 -7.07
CA PRO A 3 -22.00 4.66 -7.17
C PRO A 3 -20.57 5.11 -6.85
N MET A 4 -20.26 6.37 -7.15
CA MET A 4 -18.94 6.97 -6.94
C MET A 4 -18.84 7.77 -5.64
N ALA A 5 -19.84 7.69 -4.75
CA ALA A 5 -19.86 8.46 -3.50
C ALA A 5 -19.55 9.96 -3.69
N GLN A 6 -20.15 10.58 -4.72
CA GLN A 6 -19.78 11.92 -5.22
C GLN A 6 -19.69 13.00 -4.12
N THR A 7 -20.70 13.08 -3.24
CA THR A 7 -20.74 14.08 -2.16
C THR A 7 -19.61 13.89 -1.14
N PHE A 8 -19.23 12.64 -0.86
CA PHE A 8 -18.07 12.32 -0.02
C PHE A 8 -16.77 12.75 -0.70
N ARG A 9 -16.60 12.42 -2.00
CA ARG A 9 -15.40 12.78 -2.75
C ARG A 9 -15.18 14.30 -2.79
N GLU A 10 -16.24 15.08 -3.00
CA GLU A 10 -16.18 16.54 -2.98
C GLU A 10 -15.79 17.09 -1.60
N ALA A 11 -16.34 16.53 -0.53
CA ALA A 11 -16.01 16.94 0.84
C ALA A 11 -14.54 16.60 1.18
N ALA A 12 -14.10 15.38 0.86
CA ALA A 12 -12.72 14.94 1.10
C ALA A 12 -11.71 15.75 0.28
N ALA A 13 -11.98 15.99 -1.01
CA ALA A 13 -11.13 16.79 -1.89
C ALA A 13 -10.92 18.21 -1.35
N ARG A 14 -11.99 18.87 -0.89
CA ARG A 14 -11.89 20.20 -0.24
C ARG A 14 -11.08 20.16 1.05
N TYR A 15 -11.34 19.17 1.91
CA TYR A 15 -10.65 19.03 3.19
C TYR A 15 -9.14 18.81 3.01
N HIS A 16 -8.75 17.96 2.05
CA HIS A 16 -7.35 17.65 1.76
C HIS A 16 -6.69 18.60 0.75
N ASN A 17 -7.42 19.58 0.22
CA ASN A 17 -6.95 20.54 -0.80
C ASN A 17 -6.33 19.85 -2.03
N ILE A 18 -7.02 18.84 -2.57
CA ILE A 18 -6.61 18.11 -3.78
C ILE A 18 -7.76 18.03 -4.78
N ALA A 19 -7.44 17.71 -6.04
CA ALA A 19 -8.43 17.48 -7.07
C ALA A 19 -9.30 16.26 -6.75
N ILE A 20 -10.58 16.28 -7.13
CA ILE A 20 -11.53 15.20 -6.83
C ILE A 20 -11.15 13.88 -7.54
N GLU A 21 -10.45 13.99 -8.67
CA GLU A 21 -9.89 12.88 -9.45
C GLU A 21 -8.85 12.09 -8.66
N ASN A 22 -8.24 12.70 -7.63
CA ASN A 22 -7.28 12.06 -6.72
C ASN A 22 -7.96 11.36 -5.53
N ILE A 23 -9.30 11.34 -5.46
CA ILE A 23 -10.05 10.65 -4.41
C ILE A 23 -10.70 9.38 -4.95
N ILE A 24 -10.31 8.23 -4.38
CA ILE A 24 -10.90 6.92 -4.64
C ILE A 24 -11.65 6.47 -3.37
N PRO A 25 -12.99 6.47 -3.36
CA PRO A 25 -13.74 5.91 -2.25
C PRO A 25 -13.69 4.37 -2.30
N THR A 26 -13.44 3.74 -1.17
CA THR A 26 -13.42 2.27 -1.00
C THR A 26 -14.21 1.88 0.24
N ASN A 27 -14.64 0.61 0.31
CA ASN A 27 -15.28 0.02 1.47
C ASN A 27 -14.23 -0.32 2.56
N GLY A 28 -13.66 0.73 3.16
CA GLY A 28 -12.56 0.63 4.12
C GLY A 28 -11.18 0.55 3.45
N GLY A 29 -10.13 0.55 4.30
CA GLY A 29 -8.74 0.55 3.84
C GLY A 29 -8.31 -0.75 3.17
N ASP A 30 -8.86 -1.89 3.60
CA ASP A 30 -8.48 -3.20 3.06
C ASP A 30 -8.85 -3.36 1.58
N GLU A 31 -9.98 -2.78 1.14
CA GLU A 31 -10.32 -2.77 -0.29
C GLU A 31 -9.32 -1.91 -1.08
N LEU A 32 -8.86 -0.79 -0.54
CA LEU A 32 -7.83 0.02 -1.19
C LEU A 32 -6.52 -0.77 -1.31
N LEU A 33 -6.09 -1.46 -0.25
CA LEU A 33 -4.88 -2.30 -0.28
C LEU A 33 -4.99 -3.39 -1.36
N ARG A 34 -6.14 -4.07 -1.43
CA ARG A 34 -6.41 -5.06 -2.48
C ARG A 34 -6.36 -4.45 -3.88
N LEU A 35 -6.96 -3.28 -4.09
CA LEU A 35 -6.94 -2.58 -5.39
C LEU A 35 -5.52 -2.18 -5.79
N VAL A 36 -4.73 -1.62 -4.88
CA VAL A 36 -3.33 -1.26 -5.15
C VAL A 36 -2.53 -2.51 -5.54
N LEU A 37 -2.65 -3.60 -4.77
CA LEU A 37 -1.91 -4.83 -5.05
C LEU A 37 -2.28 -5.42 -6.42
N THR A 38 -3.58 -5.58 -6.68
CA THR A 38 -4.09 -6.15 -7.95
C THR A 38 -3.87 -5.25 -9.17
N THR A 39 -3.58 -3.97 -8.98
CA THR A 39 -3.31 -3.02 -10.07
C THR A 39 -1.83 -2.97 -10.44
N PHE A 40 -0.93 -3.09 -9.45
CA PHE A 40 0.49 -2.78 -9.63
C PHE A 40 1.42 -3.99 -9.48
N VAL A 41 0.91 -5.14 -9.05
CA VAL A 41 1.72 -6.31 -8.72
C VAL A 41 1.14 -7.55 -9.39
N GLU A 42 1.93 -8.19 -10.23
CA GLU A 42 1.61 -9.47 -10.84
C GLU A 42 2.05 -10.66 -9.97
N ALA A 43 1.55 -11.85 -10.29
CA ALA A 43 1.99 -13.07 -9.65
C ALA A 43 3.52 -13.26 -9.78
N GLY A 44 4.18 -13.61 -8.69
CA GLY A 44 5.64 -13.75 -8.59
C GLY A 44 6.43 -12.45 -8.44
N GLU A 45 5.82 -11.28 -8.62
CA GLU A 45 6.47 -9.99 -8.36
C GLU A 45 6.60 -9.72 -6.85
N VAL A 46 7.45 -8.75 -6.50
CA VAL A 46 7.84 -8.49 -5.11
C VAL A 46 7.10 -7.29 -4.54
N VAL A 47 6.61 -7.44 -3.32
CA VAL A 47 6.04 -6.38 -2.48
C VAL A 47 6.92 -6.21 -1.27
N ALA A 48 7.42 -5.00 -1.05
CA ALA A 48 8.26 -4.67 0.09
C ALA A 48 7.45 -4.03 1.23
N VAL A 49 7.73 -4.42 2.46
CA VAL A 49 7.15 -3.83 3.68
C VAL A 49 8.23 -3.67 4.73
N THR A 50 7.99 -2.82 5.73
CA THR A 50 8.79 -2.79 6.96
C THR A 50 8.36 -3.90 7.93
N LYS A 51 9.23 -4.25 8.87
CA LYS A 51 8.91 -5.20 9.95
C LYS A 51 9.34 -4.64 11.31
N PRO A 52 8.46 -4.62 12.33
CA PRO A 52 7.05 -5.05 12.30
C PRO A 52 6.15 -4.16 11.43
N SER A 53 5.08 -4.72 10.85
CA SER A 53 4.04 -3.97 10.12
C SER A 53 2.66 -4.63 10.25
N TYR A 54 1.67 -4.10 9.54
CA TYR A 54 0.29 -4.57 9.61
C TYR A 54 0.15 -6.03 9.16
N SER A 55 -0.49 -6.85 9.99
CA SER A 55 -0.59 -8.31 9.80
C SER A 55 -1.36 -8.74 8.55
N LEU A 56 -2.09 -7.83 7.90
CA LEU A 56 -2.83 -8.11 6.68
C LEU A 56 -1.94 -8.17 5.43
N TYR A 57 -0.79 -7.48 5.40
CA TYR A 57 0.05 -7.43 4.20
C TYR A 57 0.53 -8.80 3.71
N PRO A 58 1.04 -9.70 4.58
CA PRO A 58 1.43 -11.05 4.15
C PRO A 58 0.25 -11.84 3.54
N VAL A 59 -0.95 -11.68 4.09
CA VAL A 59 -2.17 -12.35 3.60
C VAL A 59 -2.53 -11.86 2.21
N LEU A 60 -2.51 -10.55 1.96
CA LEU A 60 -2.84 -9.99 0.65
C LEU A 60 -1.80 -10.39 -0.41
N VAL A 61 -0.52 -10.38 -0.06
CA VAL A 61 0.58 -10.80 -0.95
C VAL A 61 0.47 -12.27 -1.32
N ASP A 62 0.11 -13.14 -0.36
CA ASP A 62 -0.13 -14.56 -0.62
C ASP A 62 -1.33 -14.79 -1.54
N ILE A 63 -2.45 -14.08 -1.32
CA ILE A 63 -3.64 -14.13 -2.19
C ILE A 63 -3.31 -13.73 -3.65
N GLN A 64 -2.42 -12.75 -3.85
CA GLN A 64 -1.97 -12.31 -5.17
C GLN A 64 -0.95 -13.28 -5.83
N ALA A 65 -0.53 -14.34 -5.12
CA ALA A 65 0.57 -15.21 -5.50
C ALA A 65 1.89 -14.45 -5.77
N SER A 66 2.11 -13.35 -5.04
CA SER A 66 3.30 -12.51 -5.11
C SER A 66 4.26 -12.85 -3.96
N ARG A 67 5.43 -12.20 -3.93
CA ARG A 67 6.48 -12.43 -2.92
C ARG A 67 6.59 -11.25 -1.97
N LEU A 68 6.61 -11.53 -0.67
CA LEU A 68 6.83 -10.52 0.35
C LEU A 68 8.33 -10.35 0.63
N HIS A 69 8.80 -9.11 0.67
CA HIS A 69 10.13 -8.75 1.14
C HIS A 69 10.01 -7.84 2.36
N GLU A 70 10.45 -8.33 3.52
CA GLU A 70 10.38 -7.59 4.78
C GLU A 70 11.73 -6.92 5.07
N ILE A 71 11.73 -5.60 5.26
CA ILE A 71 12.89 -4.82 5.70
C ILE A 71 12.74 -4.54 7.21
N PRO A 72 13.60 -5.09 8.08
CA PRO A 72 13.50 -4.86 9.52
C PRO A 72 13.68 -3.40 9.88
N LEU A 73 12.77 -2.86 10.70
CA LEU A 73 12.98 -1.61 11.41
C LEU A 73 14.03 -1.80 12.51
N GLN A 74 14.62 -0.69 12.95
CA GLN A 74 15.46 -0.67 14.12
C GLN A 74 14.63 -0.89 15.39
N ASP A 75 15.27 -1.21 16.52
CA ASP A 75 14.57 -1.46 17.80
C ASP A 75 13.75 -0.25 18.29
N ASN A 76 14.13 0.95 17.86
CA ASN A 76 13.42 2.20 18.12
C ASN A 76 12.35 2.53 17.07
N TRP A 77 12.05 1.58 16.17
CA TRP A 77 11.07 1.68 15.08
C TRP A 77 11.46 2.64 13.94
N ASP A 78 12.69 3.17 13.96
CA ASP A 78 13.21 3.95 12.84
C ASP A 78 13.55 3.06 11.64
N MET A 79 13.50 3.66 10.45
CA MET A 79 13.97 3.03 9.22
C MET A 79 15.47 2.74 9.31
N PRO A 80 15.94 1.58 8.82
CA PRO A 80 17.37 1.30 8.78
C PRO A 80 18.06 2.29 7.83
N VAL A 81 19.31 2.64 8.13
CA VAL A 81 20.09 3.65 7.36
C VAL A 81 20.26 3.27 5.88
N ASP A 82 20.22 1.99 5.58
CA ASP A 82 20.33 1.41 4.23
C ASP A 82 18.98 0.99 3.65
N PHE A 83 17.85 1.45 4.22
CA PHE A 83 16.49 1.11 3.78
C PHE A 83 16.31 1.23 2.27
N ILE A 84 16.72 2.36 1.68
CA ILE A 84 16.57 2.61 0.24
C ILE A 84 17.42 1.63 -0.58
N ALA A 85 18.61 1.26 -0.11
CA ALA A 85 19.44 0.28 -0.80
C ALA A 85 18.82 -1.12 -0.76
N GLN A 86 18.31 -1.54 0.41
CA GLN A 86 17.57 -2.81 0.56
C GLN A 86 16.32 -2.84 -0.32
N LEU A 87 15.53 -1.76 -0.31
CA LEU A 87 14.33 -1.64 -1.13
C LEU A 87 14.66 -1.75 -2.63
N ASN A 88 15.65 -1.02 -3.12
CA ASN A 88 16.05 -1.08 -4.53
C ASN A 88 16.59 -2.47 -4.91
N ALA A 89 17.34 -3.13 -4.03
CA ALA A 89 17.88 -4.47 -4.27
C ALA A 89 16.78 -5.56 -4.29
N SER A 90 15.65 -5.34 -3.62
CA SER A 90 14.54 -6.29 -3.60
C SER A 90 13.80 -6.42 -4.94
N GLY A 91 13.94 -5.41 -5.82
CA GLY A 91 13.18 -5.35 -7.08
C GLY A 91 11.67 -5.21 -6.87
N ALA A 92 11.24 -4.71 -5.71
CA ALA A 92 9.84 -4.54 -5.38
C ALA A 92 9.11 -3.63 -6.36
N LYS A 93 7.92 -4.05 -6.79
CA LYS A 93 7.00 -3.23 -7.60
C LYS A 93 6.18 -2.27 -6.76
N LEU A 94 5.93 -2.65 -5.51
CA LEU A 94 5.18 -1.89 -4.54
C LEU A 94 5.91 -1.92 -3.20
N CYS A 95 5.97 -0.78 -2.53
CA CYS A 95 6.40 -0.66 -1.14
C CYS A 95 5.25 -0.09 -0.30
N ILE A 96 4.95 -0.73 0.84
CA ILE A 96 3.96 -0.25 1.81
C ILE A 96 4.70 0.06 3.12
N LEU A 97 4.52 1.29 3.62
CA LEU A 97 5.22 1.85 4.78
C LEU A 97 4.25 2.27 5.87
#